data_AF-H0UQ88-F1
#
_entry.id   AF-H0UQ88-F1
#
_cell.length_a   1.000
_cell.length_b   1.000
_cell.length_c   1.000
_cell.angle_alpha   90.00
_cell.angle_beta   90.00
_cell.angle_gamma   90.00
#
_symmetry.space_group_name_H-M   'P 1'
#
loop_
_entity.id
_entity.type
_entity.pdbx_description
1 polymer ?
#
loop_
_entity_poly.entity_id
_entity_poly.type
_entity_poly.pdbx_seq_one_letter_code
_entity_poly.pdbx_strand_id
1 'polypeptide(L)'
;MVTELELKQLVKEILMEMGSLEEPGQRVVVEPPSSGSGEDALGLDDEGLPDLTKLDIRKHCLVPEPKDPKALMAMKEKTPARIGVWRAGPRYKTETLLRFRADHAAAQDAVFSDISEEFLRSNDLKVVQTLCSDKDQFLTRPDLGRRFSDESKGAIKSMVPQPPKVLVYLSDGLSTTAVEANGMDTFKAVSQVLESKGIKLPKPFFVKYGRVPAMDVVSEVTGAEVVCVLIGERPGLVTAESMSAYITYRGTVGMPEAKRTVVSNIHSGGTPAVEAGGYIGEIIKLMLEKKVSGIDLKL
;
A
#
# COMPACT_ATOMS: atom_id res chain seq x y z
N MET A 1 -44.58 -23.43 10.69
CA MET A 1 -43.18 -23.25 10.27
C MET A 1 -42.95 -24.20 9.12
N VAL A 2 -42.79 -23.68 7.91
CA VAL A 2 -42.52 -24.50 6.72
C VAL A 2 -41.08 -24.96 6.80
N THR A 3 -40.84 -26.26 6.62
CA THR A 3 -39.49 -26.84 6.69
C THR A 3 -38.71 -26.52 5.41
N GLU A 4 -37.38 -26.49 5.52
CA GLU A 4 -36.49 -26.17 4.39
C GLU A 4 -36.65 -27.17 3.21
N LEU A 5 -37.08 -28.40 3.51
CA LEU A 5 -37.38 -29.43 2.50
C LEU A 5 -38.64 -29.07 1.69
N GLU A 6 -39.70 -28.60 2.35
CA GLU A 6 -40.95 -28.20 1.72
C GLU A 6 -40.76 -26.97 0.83
N LEU A 7 -39.88 -26.04 1.22
CA LEU A 7 -39.53 -24.87 0.41
C LEU A 7 -38.81 -25.25 -0.89
N LYS A 8 -37.89 -26.22 -0.82
CA LYS A 8 -37.14 -26.73 -1.99
C LYS A 8 -38.05 -27.49 -2.95
N GLN A 9 -39.04 -28.20 -2.43
CA GLN A 9 -40.04 -28.90 -3.24
C GLN A 9 -40.90 -27.92 -4.04
N LEU A 10 -41.38 -26.87 -3.37
CA LEU A 10 -42.23 -25.85 -3.97
C LEU A 10 -41.52 -25.05 -5.07
N VAL A 11 -40.24 -24.69 -4.86
CA VAL A 11 -39.42 -23.99 -5.87
C VAL A 11 -39.17 -24.88 -7.10
N LYS A 12 -39.03 -26.18 -6.90
CA LYS A 12 -38.84 -27.14 -7.99
C LYS A 12 -40.11 -27.31 -8.83
N GLU A 13 -41.28 -27.31 -8.20
CA GLU A 13 -42.57 -27.38 -8.91
C GLU A 13 -42.84 -26.12 -9.74
N ILE A 14 -42.55 -24.93 -9.20
CA ILE A 14 -42.71 -23.65 -9.92
C ILE A 14 -41.80 -23.58 -11.16
N LEU A 15 -40.55 -24.05 -11.04
CA LEU A 15 -39.61 -24.07 -12.17
C LEU A 15 -40.01 -25.09 -13.27
N MET A 16 -40.73 -26.15 -12.90
CA MET A 16 -41.30 -27.11 -13.85
C MET A 16 -42.54 -26.55 -14.55
N GLU A 17 -43.40 -25.80 -13.83
CA GLU A 17 -44.57 -25.13 -14.42
C GLU A 17 -44.21 -24.01 -15.40
N MET A 18 -43.07 -23.34 -15.20
CA MET A 18 -42.63 -22.24 -16.08
C MET A 18 -41.99 -22.71 -17.41
N GLY A 19 -41.83 -24.02 -17.61
CA GLY A 19 -41.09 -24.57 -18.75
C GLY A 19 -41.87 -25.55 -19.59
N SER A 20 -42.98 -25.15 -20.25
CA SER A 20 -43.53 -25.86 -21.42
C SER A 20 -44.57 -25.04 -22.22
N LEU A 21 -44.45 -25.10 -23.57
CA LEU A 21 -45.29 -24.63 -24.70
C LEU A 21 -44.98 -23.21 -25.25
N GLU A 22 -44.76 -22.92 -26.54
CA GLU A 22 -44.72 -23.67 -27.84
C GLU A 22 -44.04 -22.79 -28.95
N GLU A 23 -43.53 -23.42 -30.03
CA GLU A 23 -43.01 -22.82 -31.31
C GLU A 23 -44.15 -22.35 -32.28
N PRO A 24 -43.98 -21.75 -33.52
CA PRO A 24 -42.79 -21.57 -34.38
C PRO A 24 -42.64 -20.21 -35.14
N GLY A 25 -41.43 -19.94 -35.67
CA GLY A 25 -41.17 -18.79 -36.55
C GLY A 25 -39.82 -18.83 -37.26
N GLN A 26 -39.80 -19.52 -38.41
CA GLN A 26 -38.70 -19.67 -39.39
C GLN A 26 -37.74 -18.47 -39.53
N ARG A 27 -36.44 -18.69 -39.26
CA ARG A 27 -35.35 -17.92 -39.89
C ARG A 27 -34.24 -18.86 -40.35
N VAL A 28 -33.90 -18.68 -41.63
CA VAL A 28 -32.93 -19.37 -42.47
C VAL A 28 -31.66 -19.77 -41.73
N VAL A 29 -31.37 -21.07 -41.72
CA VAL A 29 -30.09 -21.64 -41.29
C VAL A 29 -29.08 -21.40 -42.42
N VAL A 30 -28.07 -20.57 -42.16
CA VAL A 30 -26.81 -20.64 -42.89
C VAL A 30 -26.01 -21.74 -42.22
N GLU A 31 -25.75 -22.84 -42.94
CA GLU A 31 -24.95 -23.94 -42.40
C GLU A 31 -23.56 -23.43 -42.02
N PRO A 32 -23.10 -23.67 -40.77
CA PRO A 32 -21.70 -23.49 -40.45
C PRO A 32 -20.90 -24.54 -41.26
N PRO A 33 -19.66 -24.21 -41.67
CA PRO A 33 -18.84 -25.19 -42.36
C PRO A 33 -18.74 -26.44 -41.50
N SER A 34 -18.97 -27.59 -42.13
CA SER A 34 -18.88 -28.92 -41.54
C SER A 34 -17.72 -29.00 -40.57
N SER A 35 -18.01 -29.26 -39.30
CA SER A 35 -17.04 -29.62 -38.28
C SER A 35 -16.34 -30.89 -38.74
N GLY A 36 -15.23 -30.71 -39.45
CA GLY A 36 -14.21 -31.74 -39.55
C GLY A 36 -13.81 -32.11 -38.12
N SER A 37 -13.85 -33.40 -37.84
CA SER A 37 -13.33 -34.02 -36.63
C SER A 37 -11.94 -33.49 -36.32
N GLY A 38 -11.89 -32.53 -35.40
CA GLY A 38 -10.68 -31.96 -34.84
C GLY A 38 -10.90 -31.84 -33.35
N GLU A 39 -11.11 -32.97 -32.68
CA GLU A 39 -11.13 -33.09 -31.21
C GLU A 39 -9.74 -32.85 -30.58
N ASP A 40 -8.91 -31.98 -31.17
CA ASP A 40 -7.50 -31.84 -30.78
C ASP A 40 -6.94 -30.42 -31.00
N ALA A 41 -7.72 -29.36 -30.66
CA ALA A 41 -7.29 -27.97 -30.86
C ALA A 41 -7.28 -27.08 -29.60
N LEU A 42 -7.61 -27.62 -28.44
CA LEU A 42 -7.31 -27.01 -27.15
C LEU A 42 -6.95 -28.13 -26.19
N GLY A 43 -5.70 -28.59 -26.26
CA GLY A 43 -5.05 -29.33 -25.18
C GLY A 43 -5.03 -28.43 -23.94
N LEU A 44 -6.16 -28.38 -23.26
CA LEU A 44 -6.28 -27.87 -21.91
C LEU A 44 -6.04 -29.08 -21.03
N ASP A 45 -4.76 -29.38 -20.88
CA ASP A 45 -4.21 -30.21 -19.83
C ASP A 45 -4.92 -29.81 -18.52
N ASP A 46 -5.18 -30.77 -17.62
CA ASP A 46 -5.83 -30.55 -16.31
C ASP A 46 -5.00 -29.62 -15.37
N GLU A 47 -3.90 -29.05 -15.88
CA GLU A 47 -3.19 -27.92 -15.33
C GLU A 47 -3.99 -26.63 -15.59
N GLY A 48 -4.72 -26.16 -14.57
CA GLY A 48 -5.49 -24.92 -14.64
C GLY A 48 -4.72 -23.72 -15.21
N LEU A 49 -5.47 -22.71 -15.66
CA LEU A 49 -4.91 -21.50 -16.30
C LEU A 49 -3.73 -20.90 -15.49
N PRO A 50 -2.62 -20.54 -16.16
CA PRO A 50 -1.44 -20.02 -15.46
C PRO A 50 -1.75 -18.69 -14.78
N ASP A 51 -1.33 -18.58 -13.52
CA ASP A 51 -1.48 -17.35 -12.72
C ASP A 51 -0.52 -16.27 -13.21
N LEU A 52 -1.08 -15.30 -13.94
CA LEU A 52 -0.34 -14.17 -14.50
C LEU A 52 0.40 -13.35 -13.44
N THR A 53 -0.06 -13.34 -12.19
CA THR A 53 0.57 -12.56 -11.10
C THR A 53 1.91 -13.14 -10.67
N LYS A 54 2.12 -14.45 -10.84
CA LYS A 54 3.36 -15.15 -10.48
C LYS A 54 4.50 -14.95 -11.48
N LEU A 55 4.20 -14.44 -12.67
CA LEU A 55 5.22 -14.17 -13.69
C LEU A 55 6.11 -12.99 -13.26
N ASP A 56 7.43 -13.20 -13.30
CA ASP A 56 8.39 -12.11 -13.15
C ASP A 56 8.39 -11.26 -14.42
N ILE A 57 7.71 -10.12 -14.36
CA ILE A 57 7.57 -9.17 -15.47
C ILE A 57 8.93 -8.68 -16.01
N ARG A 58 10.00 -8.75 -15.22
CA ARG A 58 11.35 -8.36 -15.63
C ARG A 58 11.99 -9.39 -16.55
N LYS A 59 11.58 -10.65 -16.44
CA LYS A 59 12.07 -11.77 -17.25
C LYS A 59 11.20 -12.09 -18.46
N HIS A 60 10.00 -11.49 -18.53
CA HIS A 60 9.00 -11.83 -19.53
C HIS A 60 8.91 -10.78 -20.66
N CYS A 61 9.39 -11.10 -21.86
CA CYS A 61 9.35 -10.22 -23.04
C CYS A 61 8.30 -10.69 -24.04
N LEU A 62 7.41 -9.77 -24.44
CA LEU A 62 6.32 -10.04 -25.38
C LEU A 62 6.57 -9.48 -26.79
N VAL A 63 7.72 -8.82 -27.01
CA VAL A 63 8.09 -8.25 -28.30
C VAL A 63 8.48 -9.39 -29.25
N PRO A 64 7.76 -9.58 -30.38
CA PRO A 64 8.16 -10.54 -31.39
C PRO A 64 9.42 -10.04 -32.10
N GLU A 65 10.40 -10.93 -32.27
CA GLU A 65 11.64 -10.68 -33.02
C GLU A 65 12.27 -9.30 -32.74
N PRO A 66 12.61 -9.00 -31.46
CA PRO A 66 13.20 -7.71 -31.14
C PRO A 66 14.53 -7.56 -31.87
N LYS A 67 14.78 -6.39 -32.46
CA LYS A 67 16.01 -6.08 -33.21
C LYS A 67 17.29 -6.40 -32.42
N ASP A 68 17.27 -6.14 -31.12
CA ASP A 68 18.31 -6.54 -30.18
C ASP A 68 17.65 -7.18 -28.94
N PRO A 69 17.51 -8.52 -28.91
CA PRO A 69 16.89 -9.22 -27.79
C PRO A 69 17.70 -9.06 -26.50
N LYS A 70 19.03 -9.03 -26.59
CA LYS A 70 19.93 -8.97 -25.43
C LYS A 70 19.83 -7.62 -24.75
N ALA A 71 19.87 -6.52 -25.52
CA ALA A 71 19.73 -5.18 -24.96
C ALA A 71 18.35 -4.97 -24.33
N LEU A 72 17.27 -5.47 -24.97
CA LEU A 72 15.92 -5.36 -24.42
C LEU A 72 15.78 -6.08 -23.08
N MET A 73 16.30 -7.30 -22.98
CA MET A 73 16.29 -8.06 -21.72
C MET A 73 17.13 -7.37 -20.64
N ALA A 74 18.33 -6.89 -20.98
CA ALA A 74 19.18 -6.17 -20.04
C ALA A 74 18.51 -4.88 -19.50
N MET A 75 17.68 -4.19 -20.29
CA MET A 75 16.88 -3.07 -19.81
C MET A 75 15.75 -3.53 -18.90
N LYS A 76 15.03 -4.60 -19.26
CA LYS A 76 13.91 -5.12 -18.46
C LYS A 76 14.35 -5.59 -17.07
N GLU A 77 15.51 -6.24 -16.97
CA GLU A 77 16.04 -6.72 -15.69
C GLU A 77 16.38 -5.58 -14.72
N LYS A 78 16.69 -4.39 -15.24
CA LYS A 78 17.09 -3.21 -14.46
C LYS A 78 15.94 -2.34 -13.99
N THR A 79 14.70 -2.59 -14.42
CA THR A 79 13.57 -1.72 -14.07
C THR A 79 12.32 -2.52 -13.71
N PRO A 80 11.58 -2.11 -12.67
CA PRO A 80 10.24 -2.65 -12.41
C PRO A 80 9.18 -2.12 -13.39
N ALA A 81 9.53 -1.14 -14.24
CA ALA A 81 8.62 -0.62 -15.25
C ALA A 81 8.25 -1.70 -16.28
N ARG A 82 6.99 -1.70 -16.73
CA ARG A 82 6.44 -2.71 -17.64
C ARG A 82 6.85 -2.46 -19.11
N ILE A 83 8.14 -2.50 -19.38
CA ILE A 83 8.69 -2.38 -20.74
C ILE A 83 8.75 -3.74 -21.43
N GLY A 84 8.81 -3.75 -22.77
CA GLY A 84 8.87 -4.99 -23.55
C GLY A 84 7.57 -5.80 -23.57
N VAL A 85 6.42 -5.17 -23.33
CA VAL A 85 5.07 -5.78 -23.34
C VAL A 85 4.42 -5.84 -24.73
N TRP A 86 5.04 -5.19 -25.73
CA TRP A 86 4.55 -5.07 -27.10
C TRP A 86 3.14 -4.46 -27.23
N ARG A 87 2.47 -4.72 -28.35
CA ARG A 87 1.20 -4.13 -28.74
C ARG A 87 0.41 -5.01 -29.72
N ALA A 88 -0.90 -4.83 -29.75
CA ALA A 88 -1.81 -5.24 -30.82
C ALA A 88 -2.33 -3.95 -31.50
N GLY A 89 -1.82 -3.62 -32.69
CA GLY A 89 -2.03 -2.28 -33.27
C GLY A 89 -1.45 -1.20 -32.34
N PRO A 90 -2.24 -0.19 -31.91
CA PRO A 90 -1.85 0.81 -30.93
C PRO A 90 -2.25 0.44 -29.48
N ARG A 91 -2.72 -0.77 -29.21
CA ARG A 91 -3.24 -1.22 -27.90
C ARG A 91 -2.33 -2.25 -27.24
N TYR A 92 -2.51 -2.49 -25.94
CA TYR A 92 -1.81 -3.57 -25.23
C TYR A 92 -2.23 -4.94 -25.76
N LYS A 93 -1.36 -5.94 -25.58
CA LYS A 93 -1.77 -7.34 -25.68
C LYS A 93 -2.75 -7.69 -24.54
N THR A 94 -3.61 -8.68 -24.78
CA THR A 94 -4.60 -9.16 -23.79
C THR A 94 -3.95 -9.56 -22.48
N GLU A 95 -2.86 -10.33 -22.52
CA GLU A 95 -2.12 -10.76 -21.32
C GLU A 95 -1.63 -9.58 -20.48
N THR A 96 -1.04 -8.56 -21.12
CA THR A 96 -0.59 -7.34 -20.43
C THR A 96 -1.75 -6.60 -19.77
N LEU A 97 -2.91 -6.54 -20.45
CA LEU A 97 -4.11 -5.92 -19.89
C LEU A 97 -4.66 -6.69 -18.69
N LEU A 98 -4.70 -8.03 -18.78
CA LEU A 98 -5.15 -8.90 -17.69
C LEU A 98 -4.22 -8.79 -16.48
N ARG A 99 -2.90 -8.84 -16.70
CA ARG A 99 -1.92 -8.63 -15.63
C ARG A 99 -2.07 -7.26 -14.98
N PHE A 100 -2.25 -6.20 -15.78
CA PHE A 100 -2.50 -4.86 -15.26
C PHE A 100 -3.76 -4.80 -14.39
N ARG A 101 -4.85 -5.46 -14.80
CA ARG A 101 -6.11 -5.50 -14.03
C ARG A 101 -5.95 -6.27 -12.72
N ALA A 102 -5.23 -7.39 -12.74
CA ALA A 102 -4.95 -8.18 -11.54
C ALA A 102 -4.14 -7.36 -10.53
N ASP A 103 -3.04 -6.74 -10.95
CA ASP A 103 -2.22 -5.91 -10.05
C ASP A 103 -2.99 -4.67 -9.56
N HIS A 104 -3.90 -4.13 -10.38
CA HIS A 104 -4.74 -3.01 -9.97
C HIS A 104 -5.77 -3.42 -8.91
N ALA A 105 -6.36 -4.61 -9.01
CA ALA A 105 -7.24 -5.15 -7.98
C ALA A 105 -6.49 -5.30 -6.65
N ALA A 106 -5.30 -5.91 -6.67
CA ALA A 106 -4.46 -6.04 -5.48
C ALA A 106 -4.08 -4.68 -4.88
N ALA A 107 -3.78 -3.68 -5.72
CA ALA A 107 -3.48 -2.33 -5.25
C ALA A 107 -4.71 -1.64 -4.61
N GLN A 108 -5.93 -1.92 -5.10
CA GLN A 108 -7.17 -1.42 -4.48
C GLN A 108 -7.39 -2.08 -3.12
N ASP A 109 -7.22 -3.40 -3.01
CA ASP A 109 -7.37 -4.11 -1.74
C ASP A 109 -6.41 -3.59 -0.67
N ALA A 110 -5.16 -3.30 -1.06
CA ALA A 110 -4.16 -2.70 -0.17
C ALA A 110 -4.53 -1.28 0.33
N VAL A 111 -5.38 -0.54 -0.38
CA VAL A 111 -5.86 0.77 0.11
C VAL A 111 -6.83 0.60 1.27
N PHE A 112 -7.63 -0.48 1.27
CA PHE A 112 -8.66 -0.72 2.27
C PHE A 112 -8.21 -1.63 3.42
N SER A 113 -7.02 -2.23 3.33
CA SER A 113 -6.45 -3.02 4.43
C SER A 113 -6.24 -2.18 5.69
N ASP A 114 -6.48 -2.82 6.83
CA ASP A 114 -6.18 -2.27 8.15
C ASP A 114 -4.83 -2.82 8.65
N ILE A 115 -4.33 -2.24 9.74
CA ILE A 115 -3.11 -2.72 10.40
C ILE A 115 -3.43 -4.00 11.16
N SER A 116 -2.56 -5.00 11.08
CA SER A 116 -2.69 -6.26 11.81
C SER A 116 -2.63 -6.03 13.33
N GLU A 117 -3.61 -6.56 14.05
CA GLU A 117 -3.57 -6.59 15.52
C GLU A 117 -2.35 -7.37 16.05
N GLU A 118 -1.90 -8.39 15.31
CA GLU A 118 -0.70 -9.14 15.66
C GLU A 118 0.56 -8.27 15.54
N PHE A 119 0.65 -7.45 14.49
CA PHE A 119 1.75 -6.50 14.34
C PHE A 119 1.79 -5.49 15.50
N LEU A 120 0.63 -4.94 15.86
CA LEU A 120 0.52 -3.99 16.98
C LEU A 120 0.91 -4.63 18.31
N ARG A 121 0.43 -5.85 18.59
CA ARG A 121 0.69 -6.56 19.84
C ARG A 121 2.14 -7.02 19.95
N SER A 122 2.70 -7.59 18.90
CA SER A 122 4.08 -8.12 18.89
C SER A 122 5.13 -7.02 19.08
N ASN A 123 4.84 -5.81 18.62
CA ASN A 123 5.70 -4.64 18.80
C ASN A 123 5.28 -3.76 20.00
N ASP A 124 4.25 -4.17 20.74
CA ASP A 124 3.70 -3.49 21.91
C ASP A 124 3.41 -2.00 21.61
N LEU A 125 2.81 -1.75 20.45
CA LEU A 125 2.44 -0.43 19.95
C LEU A 125 1.07 -0.04 20.48
N LYS A 126 1.04 1.00 21.32
CA LYS A 126 -0.21 1.64 21.71
C LYS A 126 -0.80 2.40 20.53
N VAL A 127 -2.10 2.27 20.32
CA VAL A 127 -2.81 2.90 19.21
C VAL A 127 -3.52 4.16 19.69
N VAL A 128 -3.39 5.22 18.91
CA VAL A 128 -4.27 6.39 18.96
C VAL A 128 -4.85 6.65 17.58
N GLN A 129 -6.01 7.28 17.52
CA GLN A 129 -6.71 7.55 16.27
C GLN A 129 -6.84 9.06 16.08
N THR A 130 -6.83 9.51 14.82
CA THR A 130 -7.21 10.88 14.47
C THR A 130 -8.72 11.08 14.62
N LEU A 131 -9.25 12.23 14.17
CA LEU A 131 -10.69 12.45 14.13
C LEU A 131 -11.43 11.60 13.09
N CYS A 132 -10.71 10.83 12.25
CA CYS A 132 -11.34 9.91 11.32
C CYS A 132 -11.96 8.72 12.07
N SER A 133 -13.23 8.39 11.81
CA SER A 133 -13.91 7.21 12.38
C SER A 133 -13.53 5.91 11.70
N ASP A 134 -13.32 5.96 10.39
CA ASP A 134 -13.17 4.80 9.51
C ASP A 134 -12.33 5.14 8.28
N LYS A 135 -12.03 4.11 7.47
CA LYS A 135 -11.19 4.22 6.28
C LYS A 135 -11.83 5.11 5.20
N ASP A 136 -13.13 5.03 4.99
CA ASP A 136 -13.84 5.81 3.97
C ASP A 136 -13.78 7.30 4.29
N GLN A 137 -14.02 7.66 5.55
CA GLN A 137 -13.86 9.02 6.03
C GLN A 137 -12.40 9.46 5.92
N PHE A 138 -11.43 8.61 6.26
CA PHE A 138 -10.02 8.95 6.13
C PHE A 138 -9.60 9.26 4.69
N LEU A 139 -10.12 8.51 3.70
CA LEU A 139 -9.83 8.72 2.29
C LEU A 139 -10.46 10.02 1.74
N THR A 140 -11.64 10.39 2.23
CA THR A 140 -12.42 11.53 1.72
C THR A 140 -12.26 12.83 2.54
N ARG A 141 -11.79 12.74 3.79
CA ARG A 141 -11.66 13.86 4.74
C ARG A 141 -10.23 14.01 5.25
N PRO A 142 -9.29 14.49 4.40
CA PRO A 142 -7.91 14.71 4.81
C PRO A 142 -7.75 15.75 5.92
N ASP A 143 -8.74 16.60 6.14
CA ASP A 143 -8.77 17.57 7.25
C ASP A 143 -8.92 16.90 8.62
N LEU A 144 -9.70 15.80 8.71
CA LEU A 144 -9.90 15.05 9.94
C LEU A 144 -8.66 14.20 10.29
N GLY A 145 -8.02 13.61 9.27
CA GLY A 145 -6.80 12.82 9.45
C GLY A 145 -5.57 13.63 9.87
N ARG A 146 -5.68 14.96 9.98
CA ARG A 146 -4.62 15.86 10.48
C ARG A 146 -4.86 16.30 11.93
N ARG A 147 -5.98 15.89 12.54
CA ARG A 147 -6.45 16.39 13.83
C ARG A 147 -6.71 15.25 14.79
N PHE A 148 -6.61 15.55 16.08
CA PHE A 148 -6.89 14.61 17.17
C PHE A 148 -7.98 15.17 18.08
N SER A 149 -8.78 14.28 18.66
CA SER A 149 -9.68 14.62 19.77
C SER A 149 -8.86 14.94 21.03
N ASP A 150 -9.47 15.58 22.03
CA ASP A 150 -8.76 15.90 23.27
C ASP A 150 -8.41 14.65 24.07
N GLU A 151 -9.22 13.60 24.00
CA GLU A 151 -8.91 12.29 24.57
C GLU A 151 -7.66 11.69 23.92
N SER A 152 -7.57 11.75 22.59
CA SER A 152 -6.44 11.24 21.82
C SER A 152 -5.16 12.02 22.12
N LYS A 153 -5.25 13.35 22.25
CA LYS A 153 -4.12 14.19 22.71
C LYS A 153 -3.69 13.82 24.14
N GLY A 154 -4.65 13.58 25.04
CA GLY A 154 -4.40 13.12 26.40
C GLY A 154 -3.67 11.76 26.43
N ALA A 155 -4.07 10.83 25.57
CA ALA A 155 -3.41 9.54 25.40
C ALA A 155 -1.96 9.70 24.89
N ILE A 156 -1.73 10.52 23.87
CA ILE A 156 -0.39 10.87 23.36
C ILE A 156 0.49 11.42 24.48
N LYS A 157 -0.02 12.40 25.24
CA LYS A 157 0.71 13.00 26.36
C LYS A 157 1.01 12.01 27.49
N SER A 158 0.12 11.04 27.71
CA SER A 158 0.32 9.99 28.71
C SER A 158 1.39 8.96 28.28
N MET A 159 1.51 8.72 26.97
CA MET A 159 2.58 7.88 26.40
C MET A 159 3.93 8.57 26.38
N VAL A 160 3.94 9.91 26.24
CA VAL A 160 5.13 10.75 26.21
C VAL A 160 5.02 11.83 27.29
N PRO A 161 5.20 11.47 28.58
CA PRO A 161 4.93 12.38 29.70
C PRO A 161 5.96 13.50 29.86
N GLN A 162 7.16 13.33 29.29
CA GLN A 162 8.24 14.30 29.33
C GLN A 162 8.63 14.66 27.90
N PRO A 163 8.95 15.94 27.60
CA PRO A 163 9.27 16.38 26.25
C PRO A 163 10.58 15.73 25.78
N PRO A 164 10.53 14.83 24.78
CA PRO A 164 11.73 14.16 24.30
C PRO A 164 12.48 15.07 23.31
N LYS A 165 13.79 14.87 23.16
CA LYS A 165 14.53 15.55 22.07
C LYS A 165 14.03 15.09 20.70
N VAL A 166 13.78 13.79 20.56
CA VAL A 166 13.33 13.17 19.32
C VAL A 166 12.18 12.23 19.63
N LEU A 167 11.12 12.31 18.83
CA LEU A 167 10.01 11.37 18.85
C LEU A 167 9.85 10.74 17.47
N VAL A 168 9.86 9.41 17.42
CA VAL A 168 9.56 8.66 16.21
C VAL A 168 8.29 7.85 16.46
N TYR A 169 7.31 7.96 15.58
CA TYR A 169 6.06 7.20 15.67
C TYR A 169 5.65 6.65 14.30
N LEU A 170 4.76 5.67 14.30
CA LEU A 170 4.30 5.00 13.09
C LEU A 170 2.86 5.43 12.78
N SER A 171 2.51 5.48 11.51
CA SER A 171 1.13 5.70 11.08
C SER A 171 0.83 4.91 9.83
N ASP A 172 -0.38 4.36 9.73
CA ASP A 172 -0.87 3.68 8.53
C ASP A 172 -0.69 4.53 7.26
N GLY A 173 -1.06 5.80 7.33
CA GLY A 173 -1.17 6.61 6.12
C GLY A 173 -2.10 5.94 5.12
N LEU A 174 -1.64 5.78 3.88
CA LEU A 174 -2.43 5.18 2.81
C LEU A 174 -2.13 3.69 2.60
N SER A 175 -1.15 3.11 3.31
CA SER A 175 -0.80 1.68 3.17
C SER A 175 -0.32 1.09 4.50
N THR A 176 -1.11 0.16 5.05
CA THR A 176 -0.72 -0.56 6.27
C THR A 176 0.39 -1.57 5.98
N THR A 177 0.37 -2.21 4.81
CA THR A 177 1.39 -3.15 4.35
C THR A 177 2.79 -2.54 4.35
N ALA A 178 2.91 -1.25 3.98
CA ALA A 178 4.18 -0.54 3.99
C ALA A 178 4.79 -0.43 5.40
N VAL A 179 3.94 -0.17 6.38
CA VAL A 179 4.35 0.02 7.78
C VAL A 179 4.68 -1.32 8.43
N GLU A 180 3.92 -2.37 8.13
CA GLU A 180 4.18 -3.73 8.63
C GLU A 180 5.50 -4.26 8.10
N ALA A 181 5.78 -4.06 6.81
CA ALA A 181 6.98 -4.54 6.15
C ALA A 181 8.25 -3.79 6.58
N ASN A 182 8.17 -2.48 6.85
CA ASN A 182 9.38 -1.63 6.99
C ASN A 182 9.46 -0.82 8.29
N GLY A 183 8.34 -0.57 8.96
CA GLY A 183 8.23 0.45 10.00
C GLY A 183 9.13 0.19 11.20
N MET A 184 9.07 -1.03 11.76
CA MET A 184 9.83 -1.37 12.97
C MET A 184 11.32 -1.54 12.72
N ASP A 185 11.71 -2.05 11.55
CA ASP A 185 13.13 -2.18 11.20
C ASP A 185 13.77 -0.81 10.95
N THR A 186 13.03 0.09 10.29
CA THR A 186 13.43 1.50 10.15
C THR A 186 13.55 2.17 11.52
N PHE A 187 12.55 2.01 12.39
CA PHE A 187 12.58 2.56 13.76
C PHE A 187 13.80 2.08 14.57
N LYS A 188 14.08 0.78 14.55
CA LYS A 188 15.24 0.19 15.25
C LYS A 188 16.55 0.77 14.75
N ALA A 189 16.72 0.88 13.44
CA ALA A 189 17.92 1.46 12.83
C ALA A 189 18.10 2.95 13.21
N VAL A 190 17.03 3.75 13.18
CA VAL A 190 17.06 5.14 13.68
C VAL A 190 17.45 5.19 15.15
N SER A 191 16.86 4.33 15.99
CA SER A 191 17.15 4.25 17.42
C SER A 191 18.63 3.95 17.68
N GLN A 192 19.22 3.00 16.96
CA GLN A 192 20.64 2.64 17.10
C GLN A 192 21.57 3.81 16.77
N VAL A 193 21.30 4.53 15.68
CA VAL A 193 22.09 5.72 15.31
C VAL A 193 22.01 6.80 16.39
N LEU A 194 20.80 7.11 16.86
CA LEU A 194 20.60 8.16 17.86
C LEU A 194 21.13 7.78 19.25
N GLU A 195 21.03 6.51 19.66
CA GLU A 195 21.62 6.00 20.90
C GLU A 195 23.14 6.16 20.91
N SER A 196 23.82 5.92 19.77
CA SER A 196 25.26 6.16 19.64
C SER A 196 25.67 7.64 19.88
N LYS A 197 24.70 8.56 19.82
CA LYS A 197 24.86 10.00 20.07
C LYS A 197 24.28 10.43 21.43
N GLY A 198 23.92 9.47 22.29
CA GLY A 198 23.35 9.74 23.61
C GLY A 198 21.90 10.22 23.59
N ILE A 199 21.18 10.03 22.49
CA ILE A 199 19.76 10.36 22.36
C ILE A 199 18.96 9.06 22.40
N LYS A 200 18.30 8.80 23.53
CA LYS A 200 17.40 7.66 23.67
C LYS A 200 16.01 8.02 23.16
N LEU A 201 15.48 7.21 22.23
CA LEU A 201 14.12 7.37 21.77
C LEU A 201 13.10 6.86 22.80
N PRO A 202 11.97 7.55 23.00
CA PRO A 202 10.80 6.95 23.62
C PRO A 202 10.33 5.74 22.82
N LYS A 203 9.56 4.87 23.47
CA LYS A 203 8.88 3.79 22.79
C LYS A 203 7.91 4.36 21.73
N PRO A 204 7.86 3.80 20.51
CA PRO A 204 6.97 4.31 19.50
C PRO A 204 5.52 3.94 19.83
N PHE A 205 4.59 4.70 19.25
CA PHE A 205 3.17 4.41 19.24
C PHE A 205 2.66 4.46 17.79
N PHE A 206 1.44 3.99 17.58
CA PHE A 206 0.80 3.95 16.27
C PHE A 206 -0.34 4.95 16.18
N VAL A 207 -0.35 5.78 15.13
CA VAL A 207 -1.44 6.68 14.79
C VAL A 207 -2.24 6.09 13.64
N LYS A 208 -3.49 5.71 13.92
CA LYS A 208 -4.45 5.26 12.92
C LYS A 208 -5.10 6.44 12.21
N TYR A 209 -5.28 6.31 10.90
CA TYR A 209 -5.84 7.33 10.01
C TYR A 209 -5.06 8.64 10.04
N GLY A 210 -3.73 8.54 10.11
CA GLY A 210 -2.84 9.70 10.16
C GLY A 210 -2.55 10.26 8.77
N ARG A 211 -2.62 11.58 8.63
CA ARG A 211 -1.98 12.33 7.54
C ARG A 211 -0.70 12.96 8.07
N VAL A 212 0.22 13.29 7.17
CA VAL A 212 1.52 13.90 7.54
C VAL A 212 1.37 15.07 8.53
N PRO A 213 0.48 16.07 8.34
CA PRO A 213 0.34 17.18 9.29
C PRO A 213 -0.18 16.80 10.69
N ALA A 214 -0.65 15.57 10.91
CA ALA A 214 -0.94 15.07 12.26
C ALA A 214 0.32 15.11 13.15
N MET A 215 1.52 15.01 12.55
CA MET A 215 2.79 15.11 13.25
C MET A 215 2.99 16.47 13.94
N ASP A 216 2.36 17.53 13.43
CA ASP A 216 2.43 18.86 14.04
C ASP A 216 1.70 18.89 15.38
N VAL A 217 0.52 18.27 15.44
CA VAL A 217 -0.24 18.13 16.70
C VAL A 217 0.54 17.26 17.68
N VAL A 218 1.15 16.17 17.20
CA VAL A 218 2.01 15.31 18.04
C VAL A 218 3.20 16.12 18.58
N SER A 219 3.83 16.94 17.75
CA SER A 219 4.93 17.84 18.13
C SER A 219 4.52 18.79 19.25
N GLU A 220 3.40 19.52 19.07
CA GLU A 220 2.90 20.46 20.08
C GLU A 220 2.49 19.78 21.39
N VAL A 221 1.79 18.65 21.32
CA VAL A 221 1.29 17.92 22.50
C VAL A 221 2.44 17.34 23.33
N THR A 222 3.46 16.81 22.66
CA THR A 222 4.59 16.16 23.33
C THR A 222 5.72 17.13 23.67
N GLY A 223 5.80 18.28 23.01
CA GLY A 223 6.91 19.22 23.14
C GLY A 223 8.22 18.69 22.57
N ALA A 224 8.16 17.72 21.65
CA ALA A 224 9.35 17.14 21.04
C ALA A 224 10.10 18.16 20.18
N GLU A 225 11.44 18.17 20.23
CA GLU A 225 12.22 19.08 19.37
C GLU A 225 12.25 18.60 17.92
N VAL A 226 12.36 17.30 17.68
CA VAL A 226 12.22 16.68 16.35
C VAL A 226 11.14 15.61 16.40
N VAL A 227 10.21 15.64 15.46
CA VAL A 227 9.23 14.58 15.24
C VAL A 227 9.46 13.94 13.89
N CYS A 228 9.54 12.61 13.87
CA CYS A 228 9.60 11.79 12.68
C CYS A 228 8.38 10.86 12.65
N VAL A 229 7.61 10.91 11.58
CA VAL A 229 6.55 9.93 11.32
C VAL A 229 6.99 8.97 10.23
N LEU A 230 6.93 7.67 10.52
CA LEU A 230 7.05 6.59 9.54
C LEU A 230 5.64 6.26 9.05
N ILE A 231 5.34 6.59 7.80
CA ILE A 231 3.98 6.59 7.26
C ILE A 231 3.88 5.86 5.92
N GLY A 232 2.87 5.00 5.78
CA GLY A 232 2.60 4.29 4.54
C GLY A 232 2.20 5.23 3.40
N GLU A 233 2.85 5.08 2.25
CA GLU A 233 2.54 5.85 1.04
C GLU A 233 1.29 5.31 0.34
N ARG A 234 0.88 5.98 -0.74
CA ARG A 234 -0.18 5.46 -1.60
C ARG A 234 0.27 4.16 -2.26
N PRO A 235 -0.48 3.05 -2.16
CA PRO A 235 -0.17 1.81 -2.85
C PRO A 235 0.01 2.05 -4.36
N GLY A 236 1.16 1.60 -4.88
CA GLY A 236 1.44 1.62 -6.30
C GLY A 236 0.97 0.32 -6.97
N LEU A 237 0.97 0.31 -8.30
CA LEU A 237 0.66 -0.91 -9.06
C LEU A 237 1.74 -2.00 -8.93
N VAL A 238 2.95 -1.60 -8.51
CA VAL A 238 4.12 -2.50 -8.40
C VAL A 238 4.29 -3.01 -6.98
N THR A 239 4.03 -2.16 -5.98
CA THR A 239 4.22 -2.51 -4.57
C THR A 239 3.28 -1.68 -3.70
N ALA A 240 2.73 -2.34 -2.67
CA ALA A 240 2.02 -1.69 -1.58
C ALA A 240 2.96 -1.38 -0.39
N GLU A 241 4.22 -1.80 -0.45
CA GLU A 241 5.14 -1.75 0.69
C GLU A 241 5.89 -0.42 0.83
N SER A 242 5.67 0.56 -0.07
CA SER A 242 6.40 1.83 -0.04
C SER A 242 6.02 2.67 1.19
N MET A 243 6.99 2.95 2.05
CA MET A 243 6.86 3.82 3.21
C MET A 243 7.69 5.10 3.03
N SER A 244 7.25 6.18 3.66
CA SER A 244 7.98 7.44 3.77
C SER A 244 8.26 7.77 5.23
N ALA A 245 9.34 8.52 5.47
CA ALA A 245 9.59 9.22 6.72
C ALA A 245 9.45 10.73 6.51
N TYR A 246 8.58 11.38 7.28
CA TYR A 246 8.48 12.85 7.33
C TYR A 246 9.02 13.34 8.66
N ILE A 247 9.91 14.33 8.60
CA ILE A 247 10.70 14.79 9.75
C ILE A 247 10.59 16.31 9.85
N THR A 248 10.29 16.81 11.05
CA THR A 248 10.18 18.25 11.33
C THR A 248 10.88 18.63 12.62
N TYR A 249 11.50 19.80 12.65
CA TYR A 249 12.03 20.44 13.85
C TYR A 249 11.00 21.43 14.41
N ARG A 250 10.54 21.19 15.65
CA ARG A 250 9.53 21.99 16.36
C ARG A 250 8.31 22.29 15.48
N GLY A 251 7.69 21.23 14.98
CA GLY A 251 6.48 21.32 14.17
C GLY A 251 5.36 22.02 14.94
N THR A 252 4.60 22.86 14.24
CA THR A 252 3.44 23.60 14.77
C THR A 252 2.28 23.47 13.80
N VAL A 253 1.05 23.43 14.32
CA VAL A 253 -0.14 23.29 13.48
C VAL A 253 -0.24 24.47 12.51
N GLY A 254 -0.38 24.16 11.23
CA GLY A 254 -0.40 25.17 10.15
C GLY A 254 0.99 25.47 9.57
N MET A 255 2.04 24.76 10.01
CA MET A 255 3.37 24.84 9.40
C MET A 255 3.31 24.45 7.91
N PRO A 256 3.98 25.20 7.00
CA PRO A 256 4.06 24.85 5.58
C PRO A 256 4.75 23.49 5.35
N GLU A 257 4.28 22.73 4.35
CA GLU A 257 4.88 21.44 3.97
C GLU A 257 6.39 21.54 3.68
N ALA A 258 6.85 22.66 3.11
CA ALA A 258 8.26 22.89 2.80
C ALA A 258 9.19 22.90 4.02
N LYS A 259 8.64 22.99 5.24
CA LYS A 259 9.40 22.88 6.49
C LYS A 259 9.61 21.43 6.93
N ARG A 260 9.05 20.44 6.22
CA ARG A 260 9.27 19.02 6.49
C ARG A 260 10.35 18.46 5.57
N THR A 261 11.28 17.69 6.12
CA THR A 261 12.20 16.87 5.32
C THR A 261 11.55 15.50 5.10
N VAL A 262 11.70 14.96 3.89
CA VAL A 262 11.12 13.66 3.51
C VAL A 262 12.21 12.70 3.05
N VAL A 263 12.12 11.46 3.50
CA VAL A 263 12.82 10.30 2.92
C VAL A 263 11.74 9.34 2.42
N SER A 264 11.59 9.20 1.11
CA SER A 264 10.53 8.41 0.50
C SER A 264 11.04 7.08 -0.06
N ASN A 265 10.12 6.24 -0.54
CA ASN A 265 10.43 4.99 -1.23
C ASN A 265 11.27 4.03 -0.37
N ILE A 266 10.92 3.94 0.91
CA ILE A 266 11.50 2.99 1.85
C ILE A 266 10.78 1.65 1.66
N HIS A 267 11.43 0.71 0.96
CA HIS A 267 10.99 -0.66 0.75
C HIS A 267 12.13 -1.49 0.12
N SER A 268 11.93 -2.80 0.00
CA SER A 268 12.92 -3.76 -0.53
C SER A 268 13.43 -3.46 -1.95
N GLY A 269 12.62 -2.80 -2.78
CA GLY A 269 12.97 -2.38 -4.15
C GLY A 269 13.36 -0.91 -4.29
N GLY A 270 13.38 -0.17 -3.19
CA GLY A 270 13.77 1.23 -3.09
C GLY A 270 14.98 1.36 -2.16
N THR A 271 14.91 2.26 -1.18
CA THR A 271 15.90 2.29 -0.10
C THR A 271 15.51 1.26 0.97
N PRO A 272 16.33 0.24 1.27
CA PRO A 272 16.01 -0.75 2.29
C PRO A 272 15.79 -0.12 3.68
N ALA A 273 14.87 -0.67 4.47
CA ALA A 273 14.46 -0.12 5.77
C ALA A 273 15.63 0.21 6.73
N VAL A 274 16.63 -0.68 6.81
CA VAL A 274 17.81 -0.48 7.68
C VAL A 274 18.69 0.67 7.20
N GLU A 275 18.94 0.75 5.89
CA GLU A 275 19.73 1.84 5.28
C GLU A 275 19.00 3.18 5.41
N ALA A 276 17.69 3.19 5.15
CA ALA A 276 16.84 4.35 5.33
C ALA A 276 16.85 4.83 6.79
N GLY A 277 16.74 3.92 7.76
CA GLY A 277 16.81 4.25 9.17
C GLY A 277 18.17 4.85 9.58
N GLY A 278 19.27 4.32 9.03
CA GLY A 278 20.60 4.91 9.19
C GLY A 278 20.67 6.36 8.70
N TYR A 279 20.17 6.59 7.48
CA TYR A 279 20.13 7.92 6.87
C TYR A 279 19.21 8.90 7.62
N ILE A 280 18.02 8.46 8.02
CA ILE A 280 17.08 9.23 8.84
C ILE A 280 17.71 9.64 10.17
N GLY A 281 18.46 8.74 10.82
CA GLY A 281 19.18 9.05 12.07
C GLY A 281 20.18 10.19 11.91
N GLU A 282 20.95 10.20 10.81
CA GLU A 282 21.88 11.31 10.51
C GLU A 282 21.16 12.62 10.16
N ILE A 283 20.03 12.56 9.44
CA ILE A 283 19.19 13.75 9.19
C ILE A 283 18.69 14.35 10.50
N ILE A 284 18.15 13.52 11.40
CA ILE A 284 17.61 13.98 12.70
C ILE A 284 18.72 14.64 13.53
N LYS A 285 19.92 14.06 13.54
CA LYS A 285 21.08 14.67 14.19
C LYS A 285 21.38 16.06 13.61
N LEU A 286 21.44 16.18 12.29
CA LEU A 286 21.68 17.46 11.63
C LEU A 286 20.60 18.50 11.94
N MET A 287 19.33 18.08 12.02
CA MET A 287 18.22 18.93 12.45
C MET A 287 18.39 19.44 13.88
N LEU A 288 18.84 18.59 14.81
CA LEU A 288 19.08 19.00 16.21
C LEU A 288 20.24 19.99 16.31
N GLU A 289 21.31 19.79 15.53
CA GLU A 289 22.47 20.69 15.50
C GLU A 289 22.12 22.05 14.90
N LYS A 290 21.44 22.06 13.75
CA LYS A 290 21.13 23.28 12.99
C LYS A 290 19.81 23.95 13.41
N LYS A 291 18.96 23.26 14.16
CA LYS A 291 17.63 23.72 14.63
C LYS A 291 16.70 24.17 13.49
N VAL A 292 16.76 23.46 12.37
CA VAL A 292 15.96 23.71 11.17
C VAL A 292 15.58 22.38 10.51
N SER A 293 14.56 22.41 9.66
CA SER A 293 14.07 21.25 8.89
C SER A 293 13.52 21.69 7.53
N GLY A 294 13.23 20.74 6.65
CA GLY A 294 12.72 21.01 5.31
C GLY A 294 13.75 21.71 4.43
N ILE A 295 13.30 22.66 3.62
CA ILE A 295 14.14 23.40 2.66
C ILE A 295 15.29 24.18 3.32
N ASP A 296 15.17 24.51 4.60
CA ASP A 296 16.20 25.25 5.35
C ASP A 296 17.34 24.33 5.81
N LEU A 297 17.08 23.02 5.87
CA LEU A 297 18.07 22.02 6.21
C LEU A 297 18.84 21.60 4.96
N LYS A 298 20.03 22.17 4.78
CA LYS A 298 20.98 21.72 3.75
C LYS A 298 21.62 20.40 4.18
N LEU A 299 21.21 19.32 3.52
CA LEU A 299 21.74 17.95 3.62
C LEU A 299 23.08 17.83 2.88
#